data_AF-Q6J1C3-F1
#
_entry.id   AF-Q6J1C3-F1
#
_cell.length_a   1.000
_cell.length_b   1.000
_cell.length_c   1.000
_cell.angle_alpha   90.00
_cell.angle_beta   90.00
_cell.angle_gamma   90.00
#
_symmetry.space_group_name_H-M   'P 1'
#
loop_
_entity.id
_entity.type
_entity.pdbx_description
1 polymer ?
#
loop_
_entity_poly.entity_id
_entity_poly.type
_entity_poly.pdbx_seq_one_letter_code
_entity_poly.pdbx_strand_id
1 'polypeptide(L)'
;VSFKASHDLGEGLSALAYTELRFSKNVPVQVKDQQGEVVREYEVEKLGNNVHVKRLYAGFAYEGLGTLTFGNQLTIGDDVGLSDYTYFNSGINNLLSSGEKAINFKSAEFNGFTFGGAYVFSADADKQALRDGRGFVVAGLYNRKMGDVGFAFEAGYSQKYVKQEVEQAQAPKVFKDEKEKAFMVGAELSYAGLALGVDYAQSKVTNVDGKKRALEVGLNYDLNDRAKVYTDFIWEKEGPKGDVTRNRTVAVGFGYKLHKQVETFVEAAWGREKDSDGVTTKNNVVGTGLRVHF
;
A
#
# COMPACT_ATOMS: atom_id res chain seq x y z
N VAL A 1 8.30 8.02 -14.29
CA VAL A 1 9.61 8.72 -14.21
C VAL A 1 9.63 9.54 -12.94
N SER A 2 10.73 9.55 -12.19
CA SER A 2 10.84 10.35 -10.96
C SER A 2 12.10 11.20 -10.96
N PHE A 3 11.99 12.42 -10.48
CA PHE A 3 13.08 13.37 -10.27
C PHE A 3 13.25 13.59 -8.78
N LYS A 4 14.49 13.49 -8.30
CA LYS A 4 14.88 13.75 -6.91
C LYS A 4 15.98 14.81 -6.93
N ALA A 5 15.82 15.85 -6.14
CA ALA A 5 16.83 16.89 -5.96
C ALA A 5 17.09 17.10 -4.48
N SER A 6 18.35 17.37 -4.14
CA SER A 6 18.77 17.77 -2.81
C SER A 6 19.79 18.90 -2.94
N HIS A 7 19.71 19.86 -2.02
CA HIS A 7 20.65 20.97 -1.93
C HIS A 7 21.09 21.13 -0.48
N ASP A 8 22.40 21.02 -0.26
CA ASP A 8 23.01 21.24 1.05
C ASP A 8 22.91 22.71 1.44
N LEU A 9 22.36 22.98 2.63
CA LEU A 9 22.20 24.32 3.19
C LEU A 9 23.25 24.61 4.28
N GLY A 10 24.10 23.64 4.60
CA GLY A 10 25.11 23.72 5.66
C GLY A 10 24.62 23.16 7.00
N GLU A 11 25.58 22.91 7.91
CA GLU A 11 25.32 22.46 9.29
C GLU A 11 24.43 21.20 9.40
N GLY A 12 24.55 20.29 8.43
CA GLY A 12 23.77 19.06 8.38
C GLY A 12 22.32 19.24 7.89
N LEU A 13 21.91 20.45 7.51
CA LEU A 13 20.59 20.75 6.93
C LEU A 13 20.64 20.69 5.40
N SER A 14 19.66 20.04 4.78
CA SER A 14 19.50 20.03 3.32
C SER A 14 18.06 20.27 2.91
N ALA A 15 17.85 21.01 1.83
CA ALA A 15 16.56 21.09 1.14
C ALA A 15 16.38 19.88 0.21
N LEU A 16 15.14 19.39 0.09
CA LEU A 16 14.76 18.25 -0.74
C LEU A 16 13.59 18.63 -1.66
N ALA A 17 13.57 18.08 -2.87
CA ALA A 17 12.42 18.12 -3.75
C ALA A 17 12.26 16.79 -4.50
N TYR A 18 11.01 16.41 -4.74
CA TYR A 18 10.64 15.18 -5.45
C TYR A 18 9.50 15.45 -6.42
N THR A 19 9.56 14.85 -7.61
CA THR A 19 8.45 14.81 -8.57
C THR A 19 8.36 13.45 -9.23
N GLU A 20 7.18 12.84 -9.29
CA GLU A 20 6.90 11.64 -10.08
C GLU A 20 5.90 11.96 -11.18
N LEU A 21 6.28 11.71 -12.43
CA LEU A 21 5.43 11.77 -13.60
C LEU A 21 5.04 10.35 -14.05
N ARG A 22 3.75 10.15 -14.32
CA ARG A 22 3.20 8.92 -14.88
C ARG A 22 2.66 9.16 -16.28
N PHE A 23 2.76 8.11 -17.09
CA PHE A 23 2.29 8.03 -18.47
C PHE A 23 1.25 6.92 -18.52
N SER A 24 -0.02 7.27 -18.46
CA SER A 24 -1.08 6.28 -18.31
C SER A 24 -2.37 6.64 -19.02
N LYS A 25 -3.27 5.67 -19.08
CA LYS A 25 -4.67 5.83 -19.46
C LYS A 25 -5.51 4.91 -18.58
N ASN A 26 -6.67 5.38 -18.19
CA ASN A 26 -7.66 4.52 -17.54
C ASN A 26 -8.39 3.72 -18.60
N VAL A 27 -8.51 2.41 -18.38
CA VAL A 27 -9.23 1.50 -19.27
C VAL A 27 -10.34 0.85 -18.45
N PRO A 28 -11.61 0.94 -18.87
CA PRO A 28 -12.70 0.27 -18.18
C PRO A 28 -12.55 -1.25 -18.34
N VAL A 29 -12.78 -1.96 -17.25
CA VAL A 29 -12.79 -3.42 -17.15
C VAL A 29 -14.16 -3.82 -16.65
N GLN A 30 -14.86 -4.63 -17.43
CA GLN A 30 -16.15 -5.19 -17.09
C GLN A 30 -15.98 -6.65 -16.66
N VAL A 31 -16.34 -6.93 -15.42
CA VAL A 31 -16.51 -8.29 -14.91
C VAL A 31 -17.90 -8.74 -15.30
N LYS A 32 -17.96 -9.84 -16.03
CA LYS A 32 -19.22 -10.46 -16.44
C LYS A 32 -19.49 -11.70 -15.61
N ASP A 33 -20.76 -11.96 -15.31
CA ASP A 33 -21.17 -13.23 -14.72
C ASP A 33 -21.16 -14.36 -15.76
N GLN A 34 -21.63 -15.54 -15.36
CA GLN A 34 -21.69 -16.72 -16.23
C GLN A 34 -22.71 -16.56 -17.37
N GLN A 35 -23.64 -15.62 -17.24
CA GLN A 35 -24.69 -15.28 -18.20
C GLN A 35 -24.26 -14.18 -19.17
N GLY A 36 -23.10 -13.54 -18.93
CA GLY A 36 -22.53 -12.49 -19.77
C GLY A 36 -22.95 -11.07 -19.39
N GLU A 37 -23.68 -10.92 -18.28
CA GLU A 37 -24.12 -9.63 -17.74
C GLU A 37 -23.00 -8.96 -16.96
N VAL A 38 -22.86 -7.64 -17.13
CA VAL A 38 -21.82 -6.87 -16.42
C VAL A 38 -22.24 -6.71 -14.96
N VAL A 39 -21.58 -7.46 -14.08
CA VAL A 39 -21.83 -7.42 -12.63
C VAL A 39 -20.93 -6.45 -11.89
N ARG A 40 -19.79 -6.07 -12.48
CA ARG A 40 -18.88 -5.07 -11.90
C ARG A 40 -18.10 -4.35 -12.99
N GLU A 41 -18.04 -3.03 -12.93
CA GLU A 41 -17.20 -2.22 -13.81
C GLU A 41 -16.22 -1.42 -12.96
N TYR A 42 -14.94 -1.44 -13.34
CA TYR A 42 -13.89 -0.65 -12.69
C TYR A 42 -12.82 -0.24 -13.70
N GLU A 43 -12.11 0.84 -13.43
CA GLU A 43 -11.02 1.29 -14.30
C GLU A 43 -9.67 0.70 -13.83
N VAL A 44 -8.85 0.28 -14.78
CA VAL A 44 -7.44 -0.05 -14.54
C VAL A 44 -6.53 0.96 -15.24
N GLU A 45 -5.52 1.42 -14.51
CA GLU A 45 -4.46 2.25 -15.07
C GLU A 45 -3.55 1.38 -15.94
N LYS A 46 -3.46 1.67 -17.24
CA LYS A 46 -2.50 1.05 -18.17
C LYS A 46 -1.51 2.08 -18.69
N LEU A 47 -0.36 1.62 -19.19
CA LEU A 47 0.55 2.49 -19.94
C LEU A 47 -0.22 3.19 -21.06
N GLY A 48 -0.05 4.50 -21.14
CA GLY A 48 -0.85 5.35 -22.02
C GLY A 48 -0.18 6.68 -22.30
N ASN A 49 -0.89 7.51 -23.06
CA ASN A 49 -0.41 8.79 -23.57
C ASN A 49 -0.78 9.99 -22.70
N ASN A 50 -1.48 9.82 -21.57
CA ASN A 50 -1.74 10.93 -20.65
C ASN A 50 -0.57 11.07 -19.69
N VAL A 51 0.00 12.27 -19.64
CA VAL A 51 1.05 12.63 -18.68
C VAL A 51 0.41 13.33 -17.50
N HIS A 52 0.69 12.87 -16.28
CA HIS A 52 0.24 13.54 -15.08
C HIS A 52 1.26 13.43 -13.94
N VAL A 53 1.19 14.35 -12.99
CA VAL A 53 2.01 14.35 -11.78
C VAL A 53 1.37 13.41 -10.76
N LYS A 54 2.04 12.29 -10.45
CA LYS A 54 1.57 11.35 -9.42
C LYS A 54 1.92 11.84 -8.02
N ARG A 55 3.11 12.42 -7.86
CA ARG A 55 3.64 12.92 -6.58
C ARG A 55 4.45 14.18 -6.80
N LEU A 56 4.35 15.13 -5.89
CA LEU A 56 5.09 16.39 -5.88
C LEU A 56 5.18 16.88 -4.44
N TYR A 57 6.41 16.88 -3.90
CA TYR A 57 6.65 17.33 -2.53
C TYR A 57 8.05 17.91 -2.38
N ALA A 58 8.23 18.73 -1.36
CA ALA A 58 9.50 19.32 -0.98
C ALA A 58 9.63 19.34 0.54
N GLY A 59 10.83 19.57 1.06
CA GLY A 59 11.05 19.59 2.49
C GLY A 59 12.51 19.72 2.87
N PHE A 60 12.82 19.29 4.09
CA PHE A 60 14.14 19.37 4.65
C PHE A 60 14.60 18.00 5.17
N ALA A 61 15.89 17.75 5.09
CA ALA A 61 16.58 16.70 5.82
C ALA A 61 17.54 17.33 6.82
N TYR A 62 17.66 16.75 8.01
CA TYR A 62 18.68 17.10 8.96
C TYR A 62 19.46 15.84 9.36
N GLU A 63 20.79 15.94 9.30
CA GLU A 63 21.71 14.84 9.58
C GLU A 63 21.47 14.27 11.00
N GLY A 64 21.35 12.95 11.08
CA GLY A 64 21.08 12.25 12.34
C GLY A 64 19.68 12.46 12.92
N LEU A 65 18.80 13.29 12.33
CA LEU A 65 17.44 13.50 12.83
C LEU A 65 16.39 12.92 11.88
N GLY A 66 16.51 13.16 10.57
CA GLY A 66 15.58 12.62 9.56
C GLY A 66 15.06 13.67 8.58
N THR A 67 13.90 13.39 7.98
CA THR A 67 13.28 14.20 6.93
C THR A 67 11.91 14.72 7.35
N LEU A 68 11.62 15.98 7.02
CA LEU A 68 10.30 16.59 7.14
C LEU A 68 9.87 17.14 5.77
N THR A 69 8.80 16.58 5.20
CA THR A 69 8.36 16.86 3.82
C THR A 69 6.89 17.25 3.75
N PHE A 70 6.56 18.05 2.73
CA PHE A 70 5.26 18.68 2.51
C PHE A 70 4.82 18.49 1.05
N GLY A 71 3.59 18.05 0.82
CA GLY A 71 2.99 17.99 -0.52
C GLY A 71 2.20 16.70 -0.79
N ASN A 72 2.10 16.33 -2.07
CA ASN A 72 1.50 15.09 -2.53
C ASN A 72 2.55 13.97 -2.47
N GLN A 73 2.44 13.11 -1.46
CA GLN A 73 3.48 12.13 -1.11
C GLN A 73 2.90 10.87 -0.48
N LEU A 74 3.74 9.83 -0.43
CA LEU A 74 3.54 8.72 0.47
C LEU A 74 3.79 9.16 1.92
N THR A 75 3.13 8.50 2.85
CA THR A 75 3.35 8.69 4.29
C THR A 75 4.21 7.54 4.84
N ILE A 76 4.64 7.65 6.09
CA ILE A 76 5.23 6.53 6.83
C ILE A 76 4.33 5.27 6.89
N GLY A 77 3.02 5.42 6.63
CA GLY A 77 2.10 4.28 6.58
C GLY A 77 2.35 3.36 5.38
N ASP A 78 2.89 3.86 4.27
CA ASP A 78 3.23 3.07 3.09
C ASP A 78 4.44 2.15 3.33
N ASP A 79 5.32 2.56 4.24
CA ASP A 79 6.54 1.81 4.58
C ASP A 79 6.26 0.59 5.47
N VAL A 80 5.00 0.34 5.89
CA VAL A 80 4.66 -0.81 6.75
C VAL A 80 4.16 -1.97 5.89
N GLY A 81 4.87 -3.09 5.96
CA GLY A 81 4.57 -4.33 5.26
C GLY A 81 5.85 -5.03 4.84
N LEU A 82 6.02 -6.28 5.27
CA LEU A 82 7.23 -7.07 5.06
C LEU A 82 7.02 -8.32 4.21
N SER A 83 5.77 -8.77 4.08
CA SER A 83 5.43 -10.06 3.46
C SER A 83 5.02 -9.96 2.00
N ASP A 84 4.93 -8.75 1.44
CA ASP A 84 4.61 -8.52 0.04
C ASP A 84 5.88 -8.69 -0.82
N TYR A 85 6.06 -9.88 -1.39
CA TYR A 85 7.19 -10.19 -2.28
C TYR A 85 6.80 -10.19 -3.76
N THR A 86 5.50 -10.12 -4.08
CA THR A 86 5.03 -10.18 -5.46
C THR A 86 5.15 -8.84 -6.20
N TYR A 87 4.93 -8.85 -7.52
CA TYR A 87 5.07 -7.67 -8.36
C TYR A 87 3.75 -6.91 -8.54
N PHE A 88 2.59 -7.57 -8.46
CA PHE A 88 1.31 -6.90 -8.72
C PHE A 88 0.05 -7.51 -8.05
N ASN A 89 0.11 -8.66 -7.39
CA ASN A 89 -1.08 -9.32 -6.80
C ASN A 89 -0.95 -9.58 -5.28
N SER A 90 -0.42 -8.59 -4.54
CA SER A 90 -0.17 -8.70 -3.09
C SER A 90 -0.34 -7.36 -2.37
N GLY A 91 -0.16 -7.40 -1.05
CA GLY A 91 -0.21 -6.23 -0.17
C GLY A 91 -1.56 -6.08 0.54
N ILE A 92 -1.50 -6.07 1.88
CA ILE A 92 -2.68 -5.92 2.75
C ILE A 92 -2.79 -4.58 3.48
N ASN A 93 -1.97 -3.60 3.10
CA ASN A 93 -1.82 -2.36 3.84
C ASN A 93 -3.12 -1.52 3.84
N ASN A 94 -3.70 -1.32 5.02
CA ASN A 94 -4.90 -0.49 5.24
C ASN A 94 -4.60 0.80 6.01
N LEU A 95 -3.33 1.15 6.20
CA LEU A 95 -2.94 2.42 6.83
C LEU A 95 -3.20 3.59 5.87
N LEU A 96 -3.23 4.81 6.43
CA LEU A 96 -3.17 6.03 5.64
C LEU A 96 -1.78 6.15 4.99
N SER A 97 -1.59 5.53 3.82
CA SER A 97 -0.31 5.37 3.12
C SER A 97 0.08 6.54 2.20
N SER A 98 -0.85 7.43 1.88
CA SER A 98 -0.57 8.58 1.03
C SER A 98 -1.53 9.74 1.30
N GLY A 99 -1.16 10.93 0.82
CA GLY A 99 -2.04 12.09 0.83
C GLY A 99 -1.56 13.17 -0.14
N GLU A 100 -2.52 13.84 -0.81
CA GLU A 100 -2.25 14.93 -1.75
C GLU A 100 -1.71 16.19 -1.07
N LYS A 101 -2.12 16.39 0.19
CA LYS A 101 -1.68 17.47 1.06
C LYS A 101 -1.25 16.84 2.37
N ALA A 102 0.01 16.42 2.46
CA ALA A 102 0.52 15.76 3.65
C ALA A 102 1.76 16.46 4.20
N ILE A 103 1.90 16.44 5.52
CA ILE A 103 3.17 16.64 6.23
C ILE A 103 3.64 15.26 6.67
N ASN A 104 4.87 14.90 6.35
CA ASN A 104 5.44 13.61 6.72
C ASN A 104 6.80 13.82 7.40
N PHE A 105 6.96 13.25 8.58
CA PHE A 105 8.22 13.13 9.27
C PHE A 105 8.66 11.67 9.28
N LYS A 106 9.92 11.42 8.91
CA LYS A 106 10.58 10.12 9.02
C LYS A 106 11.94 10.33 9.66
N SER A 107 12.23 9.62 10.74
CA SER A 107 13.49 9.74 11.44
C SER A 107 14.66 9.26 10.60
N ALA A 108 15.87 9.69 10.94
CA ALA A 108 17.06 8.96 10.55
C ALA A 108 17.03 7.54 11.13
N GLU A 109 17.80 6.62 10.55
CA GLU A 109 17.94 5.28 11.09
C GLU A 109 18.85 5.30 12.33
N PHE A 110 18.42 4.64 13.40
CA PHE A 110 19.18 4.45 14.63
C PHE A 110 19.33 2.95 14.92
N ASN A 111 20.45 2.36 14.48
CA ASN A 111 20.77 0.96 14.73
C ASN A 111 19.65 0.00 14.25
N GLY A 112 19.21 0.19 13.00
CA GLY A 112 18.11 -0.55 12.40
C GLY A 112 16.71 -0.05 12.74
N PHE A 113 16.56 0.90 13.67
CA PHE A 113 15.26 1.46 14.03
C PHE A 113 14.97 2.79 13.30
N THR A 114 13.80 2.88 12.67
CA THR A 114 13.25 4.11 12.10
C THR A 114 11.84 4.30 12.62
N PHE A 115 11.41 5.55 12.82
CA PHE A 115 10.03 5.85 13.15
C PHE A 115 9.57 7.11 12.42
N GLY A 116 8.27 7.30 12.34
CA GLY A 116 7.73 8.46 11.67
C GLY A 116 6.28 8.73 12.01
N GLY A 117 5.83 9.87 11.52
CA GLY A 117 4.44 10.29 11.63
C GLY A 117 4.08 11.20 10.47
N ALA A 118 2.86 11.06 9.97
CA ALA A 118 2.33 11.91 8.94
C ALA A 118 0.95 12.43 9.30
N TYR A 119 0.63 13.62 8.82
CA TYR A 119 -0.70 14.20 8.86
C TYR A 119 -1.13 14.57 7.44
N VAL A 120 -2.26 14.04 7.02
CA VAL A 120 -2.89 14.35 5.73
C VAL A 120 -4.02 15.34 5.98
N PHE A 121 -4.02 16.45 5.26
CA PHE A 121 -5.03 17.50 5.31
C PHE A 121 -6.23 17.19 4.41
N SER A 122 -7.35 17.85 4.67
CA SER A 122 -8.53 17.78 3.79
C SER A 122 -8.18 18.35 2.41
N ALA A 123 -8.67 17.70 1.36
CA ALA A 123 -8.56 18.22 0.00
C ALA A 123 -9.36 19.53 -0.15
N ASP A 124 -10.52 19.62 0.50
CA ASP A 124 -11.41 20.77 0.51
C ASP A 124 -10.94 21.87 1.47
N ALA A 125 -11.11 23.13 1.05
CA ALA A 125 -10.82 24.32 1.85
C ALA A 125 -12.04 24.79 2.67
N ASP A 126 -13.25 24.36 2.28
CA ASP A 126 -14.46 24.64 3.04
C ASP A 126 -14.44 23.90 4.38
N LYS A 127 -14.62 24.65 5.47
CA LYS A 127 -14.64 24.11 6.84
C LYS A 127 -15.92 23.30 7.12
N GLN A 128 -16.97 23.50 6.32
CA GLN A 128 -18.23 22.77 6.41
C GLN A 128 -18.23 21.49 5.56
N ALA A 129 -17.25 21.34 4.65
CA ALA A 129 -17.13 20.15 3.83
C ALA A 129 -16.71 18.92 4.65
N LEU A 130 -17.10 17.75 4.15
CA LEU A 130 -16.69 16.47 4.69
C LEU A 130 -15.18 16.34 4.65
N ARG A 131 -14.62 15.72 5.68
CA ARG A 131 -13.19 15.79 5.95
C ARG A 131 -12.47 14.54 5.44
N ASP A 132 -13.06 13.85 4.48
CA ASP A 132 -12.62 12.60 3.88
C ASP A 132 -11.12 12.56 3.55
N GLY A 133 -10.47 11.45 3.88
CA GLY A 133 -9.03 11.25 3.72
C GLY A 133 -8.17 12.00 4.73
N ARG A 134 -8.68 13.04 5.43
CA ARG A 134 -7.89 13.75 6.44
C ARG A 134 -7.61 12.83 7.62
N GLY A 135 -6.38 12.80 8.09
CA GLY A 135 -6.01 11.88 9.16
C GLY A 135 -4.56 11.99 9.57
N PHE A 136 -4.17 11.08 10.45
CA PHE A 136 -2.77 10.90 10.83
C PHE A 136 -2.39 9.43 10.75
N VAL A 137 -1.09 9.20 10.62
CA VAL A 137 -0.47 7.88 10.74
C VAL A 137 0.82 8.01 11.51
N VAL A 138 1.14 7.00 12.31
CA VAL A 138 2.43 6.82 12.97
C VAL A 138 2.88 5.39 12.72
N ALA A 139 4.19 5.20 12.56
CA ALA A 139 4.75 3.87 12.41
C ALA A 139 6.18 3.80 12.96
N GLY A 140 6.56 2.60 13.36
CA GLY A 140 7.90 2.22 13.75
C GLY A 140 8.34 1.01 12.96
N LEU A 141 9.59 1.04 12.51
CA LEU A 141 10.20 0.03 11.66
C LEU A 141 11.53 -0.37 12.30
N TYR A 142 11.76 -1.67 12.41
CA TYR A 142 13.01 -2.22 12.88
C TYR A 142 13.49 -3.23 11.85
N ASN A 143 14.70 -3.05 11.32
CA ASN A 143 15.33 -4.01 10.42
C ASN A 143 16.80 -4.15 10.79
N ARG A 144 17.26 -5.38 10.98
CA ARG A 144 18.66 -5.64 11.27
C ARG A 144 19.11 -6.96 10.66
N LYS A 145 20.35 -6.96 10.19
CA LYS A 145 21.03 -8.14 9.67
C LYS A 145 22.26 -8.46 10.51
N MET A 146 22.40 -9.72 10.91
CA MET A 146 23.52 -10.27 11.67
C MET A 146 24.10 -11.47 10.91
N GLY A 147 25.18 -11.26 10.17
CA GLY A 147 25.69 -12.27 9.24
C GLY A 147 24.65 -12.57 8.16
N ASP A 148 24.27 -13.83 8.01
CA ASP A 148 23.26 -14.26 7.05
C ASP A 148 21.83 -14.18 7.59
N VAL A 149 21.64 -13.95 8.89
CA VAL A 149 20.31 -13.86 9.52
C VAL A 149 19.84 -12.41 9.48
N GLY A 150 18.68 -12.16 8.85
CA GLY A 150 17.96 -10.90 8.91
C GLY A 150 16.69 -11.04 9.73
N PHE A 151 16.33 -9.98 10.45
CA PHE A 151 15.06 -9.89 11.15
C PHE A 151 14.51 -8.48 11.01
N ALA A 152 13.23 -8.40 10.66
CA ALA A 152 12.50 -7.15 10.58
C ALA A 152 11.18 -7.23 11.36
N PHE A 153 10.79 -6.10 11.94
CA PHE A 153 9.52 -5.90 12.61
C PHE A 153 9.00 -4.51 12.30
N GLU A 154 7.74 -4.42 11.88
CA GLU A 154 7.11 -3.15 11.54
C GLU A 154 5.75 -3.06 12.19
N ALA A 155 5.39 -1.86 12.64
CA ALA A 155 4.07 -1.60 13.21
C ALA A 155 3.62 -0.19 12.86
N GLY A 156 2.36 -0.07 12.44
CA GLY A 156 1.75 1.21 12.14
C GLY A 156 0.33 1.32 12.67
N TYR A 157 -0.07 2.55 13.00
CA TYR A 157 -1.43 2.90 13.35
C TYR A 157 -1.83 4.17 12.61
N SER A 158 -3.06 4.20 12.08
CA SER A 158 -3.61 5.39 11.45
C SER A 158 -5.06 5.61 11.85
N GLN A 159 -5.47 6.87 11.78
CA GLN A 159 -6.87 7.26 11.86
C GLN A 159 -7.14 8.31 10.80
N LYS A 160 -8.14 8.06 9.96
CA LYS A 160 -8.61 9.02 8.96
C LYS A 160 -10.13 9.18 9.00
N TYR A 161 -10.59 10.30 8.48
CA TYR A 161 -12.00 10.53 8.22
C TYR A 161 -12.39 9.82 6.92
N VAL A 162 -13.57 9.22 6.91
CA VAL A 162 -14.18 8.57 5.74
C VAL A 162 -15.63 9.03 5.61
N LYS A 163 -16.11 9.22 4.38
CA LYS A 163 -17.52 9.53 4.12
C LYS A 163 -18.37 8.28 4.33
N GLN A 164 -19.44 8.40 5.09
CA GLN A 164 -20.44 7.36 5.27
C GLN A 164 -21.82 7.88 4.88
N GLU A 165 -22.53 7.13 4.04
CA GLU A 165 -23.89 7.46 3.62
C GLU A 165 -24.84 7.35 4.82
N VAL A 166 -25.72 8.32 4.97
CA VAL A 166 -26.77 8.34 5.99
C VAL A 166 -28.03 7.80 5.34
N GLU A 167 -28.53 6.67 5.83
CA GLU A 167 -29.76 6.05 5.34
C GLU A 167 -30.95 6.99 5.61
N GLN A 168 -31.58 7.50 4.55
CA GLN A 168 -32.78 8.33 4.62
C GLN A 168 -33.85 7.82 3.65
N ALA A 169 -35.11 7.85 4.08
CA ALA A 169 -36.22 7.18 3.40
C ALA A 169 -36.63 7.82 2.05
N GLN A 170 -36.26 9.08 1.76
CA GLN A 170 -36.57 9.77 0.49
C GLN A 170 -35.68 11.02 0.29
N ALA A 171 -34.94 11.05 -0.84
CA ALA A 171 -34.11 12.14 -1.43
C ALA A 171 -32.87 12.64 -0.63
N PRO A 172 -31.95 13.38 -1.30
CA PRO A 172 -30.69 12.90 -1.90
C PRO A 172 -29.72 12.24 -0.90
N LYS A 173 -28.69 11.53 -1.41
CA LYS A 173 -27.63 10.92 -0.58
C LYS A 173 -26.96 11.96 0.32
N VAL A 174 -27.16 11.84 1.63
CA VAL A 174 -26.48 12.64 2.64
C VAL A 174 -25.32 11.84 3.19
N PHE A 175 -24.17 12.48 3.35
CA PHE A 175 -22.98 11.85 3.91
C PHE A 175 -22.58 12.52 5.21
N LYS A 176 -22.02 11.73 6.12
CA LYS A 176 -21.38 12.20 7.35
C LYS A 176 -19.94 11.71 7.45
N ASP A 177 -19.18 12.42 8.26
CA ASP A 177 -17.82 12.05 8.64
C ASP A 177 -17.87 10.95 9.70
N GLU A 178 -17.30 9.78 9.37
CA GLU A 178 -16.93 8.77 10.35
C GLU A 178 -15.42 8.61 10.41
N LYS A 179 -14.93 7.96 11.47
CA LYS A 179 -13.49 7.70 11.64
C LYS A 179 -13.17 6.25 11.32
N GLU A 180 -12.29 6.03 10.37
CA GLU A 180 -11.63 4.76 10.16
C GLU A 180 -10.35 4.71 10.99
N LYS A 181 -10.20 3.68 11.81
CA LYS A 181 -8.98 3.37 12.55
C LYS A 181 -8.37 2.11 11.96
N ALA A 182 -7.10 2.16 11.62
CA ALA A 182 -6.37 1.01 11.09
C ALA A 182 -5.08 0.77 11.86
N PHE A 183 -4.71 -0.48 12.02
CA PHE A 183 -3.36 -0.87 12.44
C PHE A 183 -2.84 -2.00 11.56
N MET A 184 -1.53 -2.07 11.43
CA MET A 184 -0.82 -3.13 10.76
C MET A 184 0.42 -3.48 11.55
N VAL A 185 0.74 -4.77 11.62
CA VAL A 185 1.99 -5.28 12.19
C VAL A 185 2.57 -6.32 11.25
N GLY A 186 3.89 -6.36 11.17
CA GLY A 186 4.64 -7.22 10.29
C GLY A 186 5.88 -7.77 10.97
N ALA A 187 6.26 -8.99 10.61
CA ALA A 187 7.55 -9.56 10.98
C ALA A 187 8.14 -10.36 9.82
N GLU A 188 9.47 -10.27 9.65
CA GLU A 188 10.23 -11.07 8.69
C GLU A 188 11.40 -11.75 9.38
N LEU A 189 11.66 -13.00 9.01
CA LEU A 189 12.92 -13.69 9.26
C LEU A 189 13.53 -14.08 7.92
N SER A 190 14.80 -13.73 7.72
CA SER A 190 15.57 -14.13 6.54
C SER A 190 16.87 -14.84 6.91
N TYR A 191 17.27 -15.80 6.07
CA TYR A 191 18.51 -16.57 6.19
C TYR A 191 19.02 -17.01 4.83
N ALA A 192 20.25 -16.63 4.49
CA ALA A 192 20.98 -17.14 3.30
C ALA A 192 20.16 -17.12 1.98
N GLY A 193 19.45 -16.02 1.72
CA GLY A 193 18.63 -15.82 0.52
C GLY A 193 17.17 -16.27 0.63
N LEU A 194 16.79 -16.99 1.71
CA LEU A 194 15.39 -17.26 2.06
C LEU A 194 14.86 -16.13 2.95
N ALA A 195 13.64 -15.66 2.70
CA ALA A 195 12.91 -14.74 3.56
C ALA A 195 11.46 -15.24 3.75
N LEU A 196 10.96 -15.17 4.98
CA LEU A 196 9.58 -15.47 5.36
C LEU A 196 9.02 -14.26 6.10
N GLY A 197 8.02 -13.63 5.50
CA GLY A 197 7.30 -12.49 6.05
C GLY A 197 5.88 -12.88 6.48
N VAL A 198 5.39 -12.27 7.56
CA VAL A 198 3.99 -12.36 7.97
C VAL A 198 3.49 -10.98 8.37
N ASP A 199 2.43 -10.51 7.72
CA ASP A 199 1.76 -9.26 8.06
C ASP A 199 0.30 -9.49 8.48
N TYR A 200 -0.16 -8.72 9.46
CA TYR A 200 -1.57 -8.65 9.84
C TYR A 200 -2.05 -7.19 9.84
N ALA A 201 -3.14 -6.93 9.12
CA ALA A 201 -3.78 -5.62 9.06
C ALA A 201 -5.23 -5.71 9.53
N GLN A 202 -5.71 -4.66 10.21
CA GLN A 202 -7.11 -4.51 10.57
C GLN A 202 -7.53 -3.04 10.47
N SER A 203 -8.70 -2.79 9.87
CA SER A 203 -9.35 -1.48 9.94
C SER A 203 -10.81 -1.57 10.38
N LYS A 204 -11.30 -0.51 11.03
CA LYS A 204 -12.70 -0.39 11.46
C LYS A 204 -13.17 1.05 11.33
N VAL A 205 -14.34 1.23 10.71
CA VAL A 205 -15.06 2.50 10.68
C VAL A 205 -15.94 2.62 11.92
N THR A 206 -15.94 3.81 12.52
CA THR A 206 -16.78 4.13 13.69
C THR A 206 -18.25 4.17 13.28
N ASN A 207 -19.15 3.68 14.14
CA ASN A 207 -20.60 3.61 13.88
C ASN A 207 -21.00 2.79 12.63
N VAL A 208 -20.09 1.96 12.11
CA VAL A 208 -20.37 0.99 11.06
C VAL A 208 -20.07 -0.39 11.64
N ASP A 209 -21.01 -1.32 11.47
CA ASP A 209 -20.82 -2.69 11.94
C ASP A 209 -19.85 -3.44 11.04
N GLY A 210 -18.99 -4.24 11.67
CA GLY A 210 -17.95 -4.98 10.98
C GLY A 210 -16.55 -4.37 11.09
N LYS A 211 -15.61 -5.03 10.41
CA LYS A 211 -14.22 -4.60 10.25
C LYS A 211 -13.55 -5.37 9.13
N LYS A 212 -12.55 -4.76 8.50
CA LYS A 212 -11.65 -5.43 7.57
C LYS A 212 -10.48 -6.03 8.34
N ARG A 213 -10.13 -7.28 8.05
CA ARG A 213 -8.95 -7.97 8.56
C ARG A 213 -8.26 -8.65 7.41
N ALA A 214 -6.95 -8.60 7.39
CA ALA A 214 -6.14 -9.28 6.40
C ALA A 214 -4.91 -9.89 7.08
N LEU A 215 -4.53 -11.06 6.60
CA LEU A 215 -3.31 -11.77 6.95
C LEU A 215 -2.59 -12.09 5.64
N GLU A 216 -1.31 -11.74 5.57
CA GLU A 216 -0.44 -12.05 4.45
C GLU A 216 0.76 -12.85 4.96
N VAL A 217 1.10 -13.89 4.22
CA VAL A 217 2.27 -14.74 4.47
C VAL A 217 3.02 -14.84 3.16
N GLY A 218 4.23 -14.31 3.13
CA GLY A 218 5.08 -14.29 1.96
C GLY A 218 6.33 -15.11 2.17
N LEU A 219 6.79 -15.76 1.11
CA LEU A 219 8.09 -16.43 1.06
C LEU A 219 8.83 -16.00 -0.18
N ASN A 220 10.08 -15.55 -0.02
CA ASN A 220 11.00 -15.25 -1.12
C ASN A 220 12.25 -16.11 -0.99
N TYR A 221 12.73 -16.64 -2.11
CA TYR A 221 14.00 -17.35 -2.19
C TYR A 221 14.84 -16.90 -3.39
N ASP A 222 16.00 -16.33 -3.09
CA ASP A 222 17.02 -16.00 -4.07
C ASP A 222 17.74 -17.29 -4.51
N LEU A 223 17.47 -17.73 -5.74
CA LEU A 223 18.12 -18.91 -6.33
C LEU A 223 19.60 -18.61 -6.64
N ASN A 224 19.89 -17.36 -6.98
CA ASN A 224 21.21 -16.78 -7.19
C ASN A 224 21.10 -15.25 -7.30
N ASP A 225 22.19 -14.55 -7.57
CA ASP A 225 22.24 -13.08 -7.68
C ASP A 225 21.27 -12.46 -8.70
N ARG A 226 20.78 -13.25 -9.67
CA ARG A 226 19.90 -12.82 -10.75
C ARG A 226 18.48 -13.36 -10.66
N ALA A 227 18.28 -14.54 -10.09
CA ALA A 227 17.01 -15.25 -10.14
C ALA A 227 16.41 -15.41 -8.75
N LYS A 228 15.11 -15.15 -8.63
CA LYS A 228 14.34 -15.37 -7.40
C LYS A 228 13.01 -16.03 -7.70
N VAL A 229 12.51 -16.80 -6.74
CA VAL A 229 11.14 -17.31 -6.71
C VAL A 229 10.47 -16.79 -5.45
N TYR A 230 9.19 -16.46 -5.56
CA TYR A 230 8.41 -15.95 -4.43
C TYR A 230 6.99 -16.48 -4.49
N THR A 231 6.34 -16.53 -3.33
CA THR A 231 4.93 -16.88 -3.19
C THR A 231 4.32 -16.15 -2.02
N ASP A 232 3.11 -15.63 -2.23
CA ASP A 232 2.35 -14.96 -1.18
C ASP A 232 0.99 -15.63 -1.02
N PHE A 233 0.55 -15.76 0.22
CA PHE A 233 -0.79 -16.17 0.59
C PHE A 233 -1.47 -15.04 1.36
N ILE A 234 -2.61 -14.59 0.84
CA ILE A 234 -3.43 -13.57 1.46
C ILE A 234 -4.75 -14.18 1.88
N TRP A 235 -5.15 -13.89 3.11
CA TRP A 235 -6.48 -14.16 3.63
C TRP A 235 -7.11 -12.87 4.13
N GLU A 236 -8.28 -12.53 3.60
CA GLU A 236 -9.03 -11.34 4.03
C GLU A 236 -10.43 -11.70 4.50
N LYS A 237 -10.93 -10.87 5.40
CA LYS A 237 -12.27 -10.96 5.96
C LYS A 237 -12.82 -9.57 6.23
N GLU A 238 -13.98 -9.26 5.66
CA GLU A 238 -14.63 -7.96 5.78
C GLU A 238 -16.13 -8.12 6.06
N GLY A 239 -16.70 -7.20 6.82
CA GLY A 239 -18.14 -7.15 7.11
C GLY A 239 -18.54 -7.42 8.57
N PRO A 240 -19.83 -7.21 8.90
CA PRO A 240 -20.42 -7.44 10.21
C PRO A 240 -20.48 -8.92 10.63
N LYS A 241 -20.90 -9.20 11.86
CA LYS A 241 -21.02 -10.59 12.33
C LYS A 241 -22.23 -11.26 11.67
N GLY A 242 -21.98 -12.29 10.86
CA GLY A 242 -23.02 -13.08 10.20
C GLY A 242 -23.22 -12.74 8.72
N ASP A 243 -22.70 -11.59 8.30
CA ASP A 243 -22.74 -11.10 6.92
C ASP A 243 -21.31 -10.65 6.57
N VAL A 244 -20.52 -11.57 6.01
CA VAL A 244 -19.06 -11.45 5.89
C VAL A 244 -18.62 -11.91 4.51
N THR A 245 -17.84 -11.06 3.85
CA THR A 245 -17.06 -11.43 2.67
C THR A 245 -15.69 -11.97 3.09
N ARG A 246 -15.26 -13.05 2.43
CA ARG A 246 -13.95 -13.68 2.68
C ARG A 246 -13.20 -13.82 1.37
N ASN A 247 -11.97 -13.35 1.34
CA ASN A 247 -11.08 -13.50 0.21
C ASN A 247 -9.87 -14.38 0.55
N ARG A 248 -9.40 -15.14 -0.42
CA ARG A 248 -8.18 -15.95 -0.36
C ARG A 248 -7.46 -15.83 -1.69
N THR A 249 -6.23 -15.35 -1.66
CA THR A 249 -5.37 -15.26 -2.84
C THR A 249 -4.09 -16.03 -2.58
N VAL A 250 -3.68 -16.84 -3.54
CA VAL A 250 -2.31 -17.40 -3.59
C VAL A 250 -1.67 -16.84 -4.84
N ALA A 251 -0.48 -16.26 -4.70
CA ALA A 251 0.35 -15.80 -5.79
C ALA A 251 1.67 -16.57 -5.79
N VAL A 252 2.19 -16.87 -6.99
CA VAL A 252 3.51 -17.47 -7.19
C VAL A 252 4.15 -16.75 -8.36
N GLY A 253 5.42 -16.39 -8.22
CA GLY A 253 6.14 -15.74 -9.29
C GLY A 253 7.63 -16.05 -9.32
N PHE A 254 8.21 -15.70 -10.45
CA PHE A 254 9.63 -15.84 -10.74
C PHE A 254 10.13 -14.51 -11.29
N GLY A 255 11.25 -14.03 -10.74
CA GLY A 255 11.92 -12.82 -11.19
C GLY A 255 13.33 -13.13 -11.69
N TYR A 256 13.75 -12.45 -12.75
CA TYR A 256 15.09 -12.59 -13.32
C TYR A 256 15.69 -11.24 -13.73
N LYS A 257 16.91 -10.96 -13.25
CA LYS A 257 17.72 -9.80 -13.67
C LYS A 257 18.44 -10.11 -14.97
N LEU A 258 17.93 -9.54 -16.07
CA LEU A 258 18.57 -9.56 -17.38
C LEU A 258 19.84 -8.72 -17.39
N HIS A 259 19.84 -7.62 -16.63
CA HIS A 259 20.97 -6.70 -16.43
C HIS A 259 20.85 -6.01 -15.06
N LYS A 260 21.88 -5.26 -14.63
CA LYS A 260 21.87 -4.49 -13.35
C LYS A 260 20.68 -3.50 -13.23
N GLN A 261 20.12 -3.10 -14.36
CA GLN A 261 19.03 -2.11 -14.47
C GLN A 261 17.79 -2.69 -15.14
N VAL A 262 17.80 -3.96 -15.52
CA VAL A 262 16.71 -4.58 -16.29
C VAL A 262 16.33 -5.89 -15.62
N GLU A 263 15.10 -5.98 -15.18
CA GLU A 263 14.52 -7.20 -14.63
C GLU A 263 13.22 -7.55 -15.36
N THR A 264 12.95 -8.85 -15.44
CA THR A 264 11.69 -9.38 -15.94
C THR A 264 11.09 -10.32 -14.92
N PHE A 265 9.78 -10.50 -14.98
CA PHE A 265 9.07 -11.41 -14.10
C PHE A 265 7.91 -12.08 -14.83
N VAL A 266 7.52 -13.23 -14.30
CA VAL A 266 6.25 -13.89 -14.56
C VAL A 266 5.61 -14.24 -13.22
N GLU A 267 4.32 -14.01 -13.10
CA GLU A 267 3.57 -14.23 -11.87
C GLU A 267 2.16 -14.72 -12.22
N ALA A 268 1.67 -15.66 -11.43
CA ALA A 268 0.32 -16.14 -11.49
C ALA A 268 -0.31 -16.05 -10.10
N ALA A 269 -1.58 -15.65 -10.05
CA ALA A 269 -2.36 -15.61 -8.82
C ALA A 269 -3.72 -16.26 -9.01
N TRP A 270 -4.20 -16.90 -7.95
CA TRP A 270 -5.49 -17.55 -7.86
C TRP A 270 -6.23 -17.02 -6.64
N GLY A 271 -7.23 -16.19 -6.89
CA GLY A 271 -8.13 -15.59 -5.92
C GLY A 271 -9.47 -16.31 -5.84
N ARG A 272 -10.03 -16.41 -4.63
CA ARG A 272 -11.39 -16.85 -4.38
C ARG A 272 -12.04 -15.93 -3.36
N GLU A 273 -13.08 -15.25 -3.80
CA GLU A 273 -13.94 -14.45 -2.93
C GLU A 273 -15.23 -15.23 -2.66
N LYS A 274 -15.63 -15.28 -1.40
CA LYS A 274 -16.92 -15.80 -0.97
C LYS A 274 -17.69 -14.67 -0.31
N ASP A 275 -18.82 -14.29 -0.88
CA ASP A 275 -19.70 -13.27 -0.31
C ASP A 275 -20.51 -13.81 0.89
N SER A 276 -21.35 -12.97 1.45
CA SER A 276 -22.16 -13.29 2.61
C SER A 276 -23.31 -14.26 2.34
N ASP A 277 -23.85 -14.26 1.12
CA ASP A 277 -24.83 -15.24 0.65
C ASP A 277 -24.21 -16.61 0.37
N GLY A 278 -22.88 -16.66 0.35
CA GLY A 278 -22.08 -17.86 0.21
C GLY A 278 -21.76 -18.21 -1.24
N VAL A 279 -22.05 -17.33 -2.19
CA VAL A 279 -21.63 -17.42 -3.58
C VAL A 279 -20.12 -17.24 -3.64
N THR A 280 -19.46 -18.03 -4.50
CA THR A 280 -18.00 -17.99 -4.65
C THR A 280 -17.63 -17.53 -6.05
N THR A 281 -16.89 -16.42 -6.11
CA THR A 281 -16.29 -15.89 -7.34
C THR A 281 -14.81 -16.24 -7.38
N LYS A 282 -14.33 -16.67 -8.55
CA LYS A 282 -12.90 -16.98 -8.77
C LYS A 282 -12.28 -15.91 -9.65
N ASN A 283 -11.09 -15.48 -9.31
CA ASN A 283 -10.30 -14.59 -10.13
C ASN A 283 -8.90 -15.16 -10.30
N ASN A 284 -8.53 -15.50 -11.52
CA ASN A 284 -7.20 -16.02 -11.82
C ASN A 284 -6.51 -15.05 -12.75
N VAL A 285 -5.27 -14.69 -12.41
CA VAL A 285 -4.49 -13.73 -13.19
C VAL A 285 -3.14 -14.36 -13.48
N VAL A 286 -2.66 -14.16 -14.70
CA VAL A 286 -1.27 -14.40 -15.06
C VAL A 286 -0.74 -13.13 -15.70
N GLY A 287 0.44 -12.72 -15.29
CA GLY A 287 1.08 -11.52 -15.77
C GLY A 287 2.56 -11.74 -15.99
N THR A 288 3.10 -10.95 -16.91
CA THR A 288 4.53 -10.83 -17.11
C THR A 288 4.86 -9.36 -17.22
N GLY A 289 6.08 -8.99 -16.86
CA GLY A 289 6.53 -7.63 -17.01
C GLY A 289 8.03 -7.53 -17.18
N LEU A 290 8.43 -6.32 -17.56
CA LEU A 290 9.81 -5.89 -17.72
C LEU A 290 9.93 -4.54 -17.03
N ARG A 291 10.87 -4.39 -16.11
CA ARG A 291 11.19 -3.11 -15.46
C ARG A 291 12.58 -2.69 -15.89
N VAL A 292 12.68 -1.44 -16.36
CA VAL A 292 13.93 -0.79 -16.76
C VAL A 292 14.14 0.41 -15.85
N HIS A 293 15.26 0.42 -15.14
CA HIS A 293 15.64 1.44 -14.18
C HIS A 293 16.72 2.35 -14.77
N PHE A 294 16.56 3.66 -14.59
CA PHE A 294 17.48 4.69 -15.05
C PHE A 294 17.95 5.54 -13.87
#